data_AF-A0A8T2PDN7-F1
#
_entry.id   AF-A0A8T2PDN7-F1
#
_cell.length_a   1.000
_cell.length_b   1.000
_cell.length_c   1.000
_cell.angle_alpha   90.00
_cell.angle_beta   90.00
_cell.angle_gamma   90.00
#
_symmetry.space_group_name_H-M   'P 1'
#
loop_
_entity.id
_entity.type
_entity.pdbx_description
1 polymer ?
#
loop_
_entity_poly.entity_id
_entity_poly.type
_entity_poly.pdbx_seq_one_letter_code
_entity_poly.pdbx_strand_id
1 'polypeptide(L)'
;MEALLDQWLWRQEYWLPPGITWKDIETSGGSRYPLPRDLLVTLPLALGFIALRYVFERIVALPLSRQLGVRDRIRVRAMPAPKLEAFYTQHTHQPSQSDILTLARQCDSTQRQIETWFRHRRNQDRPRNTKKFCEACWRFVFYLIAFLAGLVSLIDKSWFWDKKECWNGYPKQPLAEAHYWYYMMEMAFYWSLLLCVSVDVKRKDFKEQIIHHIATIFLIGFSYCANYVRIGTLVLLIHDASDFLMESAKMFNYAGWRKTCDSLFVVFAAVFLVTRLVVLPCKVIHTTLFLTLDVYQPFFGYYFFNTLLLVLQALHIFWAWLIIRMIFKFAFKGKVERDERSDEESEVEEAEEEEVEAEQKEDDEEETSWEQRKGALNSKFTALANNCVLKNLTKQRNNTISTIPKAR
;
A
#
# COMPACT_ATOMS: atom_id res chain seq x y z
N MET A 1 -37.13 2.53 -21.54
CA MET A 1 -36.55 2.22 -20.22
C MET A 1 -35.66 3.36 -19.75
N GLU A 2 -34.73 3.86 -20.59
CA GLU A 2 -33.88 5.01 -20.29
C GLU A 2 -34.64 6.29 -19.91
N ALA A 3 -35.65 6.70 -20.69
CA ALA A 3 -36.44 7.91 -20.39
C ALA A 3 -37.21 7.83 -19.05
N LEU A 4 -37.60 6.63 -18.62
CA LEU A 4 -38.29 6.43 -17.33
C LEU A 4 -37.29 6.42 -16.16
N LEU A 5 -36.11 5.85 -16.37
CA LEU A 5 -35.00 5.90 -15.41
C LEU A 5 -34.49 7.33 -15.22
N ASP A 6 -34.35 8.08 -16.31
CA ASP A 6 -33.92 9.48 -16.29
C ASP A 6 -34.94 10.37 -15.54
N GLN A 7 -36.24 10.20 -15.83
CA GLN A 7 -37.32 10.89 -15.11
C GLN A 7 -37.42 10.52 -13.63
N TRP A 8 -37.10 9.28 -13.26
CA TRP A 8 -37.13 8.82 -11.88
C TRP A 8 -35.89 9.30 -11.10
N LEU A 9 -34.70 9.18 -11.69
CA LEU A 9 -33.43 9.55 -11.06
C LEU A 9 -33.33 11.06 -10.87
N TRP A 10 -33.73 11.87 -11.87
CA TRP A 10 -33.64 13.34 -11.83
C TRP A 10 -34.85 14.03 -11.19
N ARG A 11 -35.63 13.30 -10.38
CA ARG A 11 -36.68 13.93 -9.56
C ARG A 11 -36.07 15.00 -8.66
N GLN A 12 -36.56 16.22 -8.78
CA GLN A 12 -36.04 17.39 -8.05
C GLN A 12 -35.98 17.19 -6.53
N GLU A 13 -36.92 16.42 -5.96
CA GLU A 13 -36.99 16.09 -4.52
C GLU A 13 -35.75 15.34 -3.99
N TYR A 14 -35.02 14.65 -4.86
CA TYR A 14 -33.81 13.92 -4.47
C TYR A 14 -32.56 14.81 -4.42
N TRP A 15 -32.55 15.88 -5.22
CA TRP A 15 -31.34 16.67 -5.48
C TRP A 15 -31.43 18.11 -4.98
N LEU A 16 -32.63 18.67 -4.87
CA LEU A 16 -32.87 20.07 -4.56
C LEU A 16 -33.71 20.24 -3.29
N PRO A 17 -33.51 21.34 -2.54
CA PRO A 17 -34.39 21.70 -1.44
C PRO A 17 -35.85 21.91 -1.87
N PRO A 18 -36.81 21.74 -0.94
CA PRO A 18 -38.22 22.03 -1.21
C PRO A 18 -38.43 23.46 -1.74
N GLY A 19 -39.22 23.59 -2.82
CA GLY A 19 -39.55 24.88 -3.42
C GLY A 19 -38.61 25.36 -4.53
N ILE A 20 -37.57 24.58 -4.87
CA ILE A 20 -36.63 24.90 -5.97
C ILE A 20 -36.73 23.83 -7.06
N THR A 21 -36.79 24.26 -8.31
CA THR A 21 -36.87 23.39 -9.49
C THR A 21 -35.62 23.50 -10.35
N TRP A 22 -35.38 22.51 -11.21
CA TRP A 22 -34.28 22.56 -12.18
C TRP A 22 -34.34 23.78 -13.11
N LYS A 23 -35.56 24.28 -13.42
CA LYS A 23 -35.76 25.49 -14.23
C LYS A 23 -35.21 26.75 -13.55
N ASP A 24 -35.25 26.80 -12.22
CA ASP A 24 -34.72 27.93 -11.45
C ASP A 24 -33.19 28.00 -11.51
N ILE A 25 -32.53 26.86 -11.79
CA ILE A 25 -31.09 26.76 -11.98
C ILE A 25 -30.71 27.17 -13.40
N GLU A 26 -31.43 26.66 -14.41
CA GLU A 26 -31.17 26.96 -15.84
C GLU A 26 -31.35 28.43 -16.21
N THR A 27 -32.28 29.14 -15.55
CA THR A 27 -32.57 30.56 -15.82
C THR A 27 -31.55 31.54 -15.25
N SER A 28 -30.56 31.05 -14.48
CA SER A 28 -29.59 31.88 -13.76
C SER A 28 -28.36 32.23 -14.62
N GLY A 29 -28.60 32.97 -15.71
CA GLY A 29 -27.63 33.84 -16.41
C GLY A 29 -26.22 33.30 -16.69
N GLY A 30 -25.98 32.77 -17.90
CA GLY A 30 -24.68 32.64 -18.59
C GLY A 30 -23.55 31.85 -17.89
N SER A 31 -23.73 31.48 -16.62
CA SER A 31 -22.75 30.82 -15.79
C SER A 31 -22.86 29.31 -15.92
N ARG A 32 -21.72 28.61 -15.90
CA ARG A 32 -21.69 27.15 -15.97
C ARG A 32 -22.11 26.55 -14.62
N TYR A 33 -23.00 25.57 -14.65
CA TYR A 33 -23.41 24.77 -13.48
C TYR A 33 -23.00 23.30 -13.65
N PRO A 34 -22.81 22.55 -12.56
CA PRO A 34 -22.54 21.12 -12.63
C PRO A 34 -23.69 20.39 -13.30
N LEU A 35 -23.38 19.58 -14.32
CA LEU A 35 -24.37 18.77 -15.01
C LEU A 35 -24.03 17.28 -14.85
N PRO A 36 -24.99 16.43 -14.53
CA PRO A 36 -24.72 15.01 -14.31
C PRO A 36 -24.03 14.29 -15.48
N ARG A 37 -24.36 14.70 -16.71
CA ARG A 37 -23.74 14.21 -17.94
C ARG A 37 -22.23 14.47 -18.01
N ASP A 38 -21.73 15.48 -17.28
CA ASP A 38 -20.30 15.76 -17.23
C ASP A 38 -19.52 14.59 -16.62
N LEU A 39 -20.12 13.85 -15.68
CA LEU A 39 -19.49 12.71 -15.04
C LEU A 39 -19.22 11.56 -16.01
N LEU A 40 -19.90 11.51 -17.16
CA LEU A 40 -19.64 10.50 -18.19
C LEU A 40 -18.24 10.65 -18.79
N VAL A 41 -17.65 11.86 -18.77
CA VAL A 41 -16.27 12.10 -19.22
C VAL A 41 -15.26 11.39 -18.31
N THR A 42 -15.60 11.11 -17.05
CA THR A 42 -14.69 10.47 -16.10
C THR A 42 -14.36 9.02 -16.47
N LEU A 43 -15.26 8.32 -17.18
CA LEU A 43 -15.05 6.93 -17.61
C LEU A 43 -13.97 6.78 -18.70
N PRO A 44 -14.01 7.48 -19.85
CA PRO A 44 -12.91 7.44 -20.81
C PRO A 44 -11.62 8.03 -20.23
N LEU A 45 -11.70 9.04 -19.34
CA LEU A 45 -10.51 9.53 -18.62
C LEU A 45 -9.91 8.46 -17.71
N ALA A 46 -10.72 7.65 -17.03
CA ALA A 46 -10.25 6.54 -16.20
C ALA A 46 -9.48 5.50 -17.02
N LEU A 47 -9.99 5.15 -18.22
CA LEU A 47 -9.26 4.29 -19.17
C LEU A 47 -7.94 4.94 -19.62
N GLY A 48 -7.96 6.25 -19.86
CA GLY A 48 -6.77 7.06 -20.13
C GLY A 48 -5.73 6.97 -19.00
N PHE A 49 -6.17 7.05 -17.74
CA PHE A 49 -5.30 6.88 -16.57
C PHE A 49 -4.71 5.48 -16.48
N ILE A 50 -5.47 4.43 -16.81
CA ILE A 50 -4.95 3.05 -16.85
C ILE A 50 -3.85 2.92 -17.92
N ALA A 51 -4.08 3.46 -19.11
CA ALA A 51 -3.07 3.47 -20.18
C ALA A 51 -1.83 4.29 -19.77
N LEU A 52 -2.02 5.48 -19.20
CA LEU A 52 -0.95 6.34 -18.72
C LEU A 52 -0.14 5.68 -17.60
N ARG A 53 -0.81 5.01 -16.65
CA ARG A 53 -0.18 4.22 -15.59
C ARG A 53 0.75 3.17 -16.16
N TYR A 54 0.30 2.41 -17.15
CA TYR A 54 1.11 1.37 -17.78
C TYR A 54 2.39 1.94 -18.41
N VAL A 55 2.27 3.08 -19.10
CA VAL A 55 3.42 3.78 -19.70
C VAL A 55 4.34 4.32 -18.61
N PHE A 56 3.79 4.97 -17.59
CA PHE A 56 4.53 5.55 -16.47
C PHE A 56 5.32 4.50 -15.68
N GLU A 57 4.69 3.38 -15.33
CA GLU A 57 5.34 2.30 -14.57
C GLU A 57 6.58 1.76 -15.31
N ARG A 58 6.53 1.72 -16.66
CA ARG A 58 7.63 1.22 -17.50
C ARG A 58 8.73 2.24 -17.75
N ILE A 59 8.35 3.48 -18.06
CA ILE A 59 9.30 4.51 -18.52
C ILE A 59 9.90 5.29 -17.34
N VAL A 60 9.14 5.52 -16.28
CA VAL A 60 9.55 6.39 -15.16
C VAL A 60 9.79 5.57 -13.89
N ALA A 61 8.78 4.83 -13.43
CA ALA A 61 8.84 4.22 -12.10
C ALA A 61 9.87 3.08 -12.02
N LEU A 62 10.00 2.25 -13.06
CA LEU A 62 10.94 1.14 -13.08
C LEU A 62 12.41 1.59 -13.14
N PRO A 63 12.81 2.57 -13.98
CA PRO A 63 14.16 3.13 -13.88
C PRO A 63 14.43 3.79 -12.53
N LEU A 64 13.45 4.52 -11.97
CA LEU A 64 13.57 5.14 -10.66
C LEU A 64 13.76 4.11 -9.54
N SER A 65 13.04 2.98 -9.59
CA SER A 65 13.20 1.90 -8.61
C SER A 65 14.63 1.34 -8.61
N ARG A 66 15.25 1.22 -9.79
CA ARG A 66 16.64 0.77 -9.94
C ARG A 66 17.62 1.81 -9.38
N GLN A 67 17.40 3.09 -9.67
CA GLN A 67 18.23 4.18 -9.17
C GLN A 67 18.20 4.29 -7.64
N LEU A 68 17.03 4.09 -7.03
CA LEU A 68 16.86 4.08 -5.58
C LEU A 68 17.32 2.76 -4.91
N GLY A 69 17.75 1.78 -5.70
CA GLY A 69 18.29 0.52 -5.19
C GLY A 69 17.22 -0.45 -4.67
N VAL A 70 15.98 -0.38 -5.16
CA VAL A 70 14.92 -1.34 -4.83
C VAL A 70 15.37 -2.74 -5.29
N ARG A 71 15.48 -3.66 -4.33
CA ARG A 71 15.86 -5.05 -4.58
C ARG A 71 14.65 -5.96 -4.43
N ASP A 72 14.45 -6.81 -5.43
CA ASP A 72 13.51 -7.91 -5.33
C ASP A 72 14.17 -9.07 -4.58
N ARG A 73 13.46 -9.61 -3.59
CA ARG A 73 13.90 -10.81 -2.89
C ARG A 73 13.96 -12.00 -3.85
N ILE A 74 15.05 -12.74 -3.80
CA ILE A 74 15.19 -14.00 -4.54
C ILE A 74 14.34 -15.02 -3.80
N ARG A 75 13.29 -15.52 -4.45
CA ARG A 75 12.39 -16.53 -3.87
C ARG A 75 12.70 -17.89 -4.48
N VAL A 76 12.83 -18.90 -3.61
CA VAL A 76 13.04 -20.29 -4.04
C VAL A 76 11.86 -20.72 -4.90
N ARG A 77 12.18 -21.26 -6.08
CA ARG A 77 11.14 -21.72 -7.00
C ARG A 77 10.64 -23.09 -6.51
N ALA A 78 9.36 -23.22 -6.20
CA ALA A 78 8.69 -24.51 -6.03
C ALA A 78 9.00 -25.42 -7.23
N MET A 79 9.39 -26.66 -6.94
CA MET A 79 9.71 -27.65 -7.96
C MET A 79 8.47 -27.96 -8.82
N PRO A 80 8.61 -28.24 -10.13
CA PRO A 80 7.48 -28.59 -10.97
C PRO A 80 6.77 -29.86 -10.46
N ALA A 81 5.54 -29.72 -9.95
CA ALA A 81 4.72 -30.81 -9.45
C ALA A 81 3.27 -30.67 -9.96
N PRO A 82 2.92 -31.26 -11.12
CA PRO A 82 1.64 -31.01 -11.79
C PRO A 82 0.40 -31.30 -10.93
N LYS A 83 0.45 -32.35 -10.09
CA LYS A 83 -0.64 -32.71 -9.16
C LYS A 83 -0.85 -31.65 -8.08
N LEU A 84 0.25 -31.16 -7.49
CA LEU A 84 0.20 -30.12 -6.46
C LEU A 84 -0.23 -28.78 -7.05
N GLU A 85 0.23 -28.45 -8.26
CA GLU A 85 -0.20 -27.25 -8.99
C GLU A 85 -1.69 -27.28 -9.34
N ALA A 86 -2.21 -28.43 -9.77
CA ALA A 86 -3.63 -28.61 -10.04
C ALA A 86 -4.47 -28.43 -8.76
N PHE A 87 -4.03 -29.01 -7.64
CA PHE A 87 -4.70 -28.81 -6.36
C PHE A 87 -4.65 -27.33 -5.93
N TYR A 88 -3.48 -26.70 -6.00
CA TYR A 88 -3.27 -25.31 -5.60
C TYR A 88 -4.15 -24.35 -6.39
N THR A 89 -4.23 -24.51 -7.72
CA THR A 89 -4.99 -23.61 -8.60
C THR A 89 -6.50 -23.85 -8.57
N GLN A 90 -6.96 -25.07 -8.27
CA GLN A 90 -8.38 -25.43 -8.36
C GLN A 90 -9.11 -25.50 -7.00
N HIS A 91 -8.40 -25.77 -5.91
CA HIS A 91 -9.01 -26.03 -4.60
C HIS A 91 -8.68 -24.95 -3.57
N THR A 92 -7.43 -24.92 -3.10
CA THR A 92 -7.01 -23.98 -2.04
C THR A 92 -5.50 -23.77 -2.05
N HIS A 93 -5.09 -22.54 -1.71
CA HIS A 93 -3.68 -22.19 -1.52
C HIS A 93 -3.14 -22.64 -0.13
N GLN A 94 -4.05 -22.91 0.81
CA GLN A 94 -3.76 -23.38 2.17
C GLN A 94 -4.48 -24.73 2.41
N PRO A 95 -3.84 -25.86 2.06
CA PRO A 95 -4.43 -27.18 2.28
C PRO A 95 -4.59 -27.48 3.77
N SER A 96 -5.66 -28.18 4.12
CA SER A 96 -5.86 -28.70 5.49
C SER A 96 -4.92 -29.87 5.77
N GLN A 97 -4.78 -30.27 7.04
CA GLN A 97 -3.95 -31.42 7.41
C GLN A 97 -4.40 -32.73 6.74
N SER A 98 -5.72 -32.92 6.55
CA SER A 98 -6.25 -34.06 5.77
C SER A 98 -5.88 -34.00 4.29
N ASP A 99 -5.82 -32.81 3.69
CA ASP A 99 -5.43 -32.63 2.30
C ASP A 99 -3.95 -32.92 2.11
N ILE A 100 -3.10 -32.44 3.03
CA ILE A 100 -1.65 -32.70 3.03
C ILE A 100 -1.37 -34.21 3.08
N LEU A 101 -2.06 -34.94 3.96
CA LEU A 101 -1.95 -36.41 4.06
C LEU A 101 -2.34 -37.11 2.76
N THR A 102 -3.43 -36.65 2.12
CA THR A 102 -3.91 -37.22 0.86
C THR A 102 -2.94 -36.96 -0.28
N LEU A 103 -2.43 -35.73 -0.40
CA LEU A 103 -1.48 -35.32 -1.43
C LEU A 103 -0.12 -36.01 -1.26
N ALA A 104 0.34 -36.18 -0.01
CA ALA A 104 1.55 -36.94 0.32
C ALA A 104 1.47 -38.38 -0.22
N ARG A 105 0.34 -39.06 0.00
CA ARG A 105 0.08 -40.41 -0.54
C ARG A 105 0.01 -40.43 -2.07
N GLN A 106 -0.58 -39.41 -2.69
CA GLN A 106 -0.74 -39.37 -4.16
C GLN A 106 0.55 -39.03 -4.92
N CYS A 107 1.50 -38.38 -4.26
CA CYS A 107 2.74 -37.89 -4.85
C CYS A 107 3.98 -38.65 -4.35
N ASP A 108 3.79 -39.75 -3.61
CA ASP A 108 4.86 -40.52 -2.95
C ASP A 108 5.89 -39.62 -2.24
N SER A 109 5.38 -38.59 -1.57
CA SER A 109 6.16 -37.52 -0.93
C SER A 109 5.84 -37.43 0.56
N THR A 110 6.78 -36.94 1.35
CA THR A 110 6.52 -36.71 2.79
C THR A 110 5.61 -35.51 3.00
N GLN A 111 4.87 -35.47 4.11
CA GLN A 111 4.01 -34.32 4.47
C GLN A 111 4.81 -33.01 4.48
N ARG A 112 6.02 -33.02 5.07
CA ARG A 112 6.92 -31.86 5.13
C ARG A 112 7.31 -31.35 3.73
N GLN A 113 7.55 -32.25 2.76
CA GLN A 113 7.83 -31.86 1.37
C GLN A 113 6.62 -31.21 0.70
N ILE A 114 5.41 -31.72 0.95
CA ILE A 114 4.17 -31.10 0.45
C ILE A 114 3.99 -29.71 1.07
N GLU A 115 4.09 -29.58 2.40
CA GLU A 115 3.99 -28.29 3.10
C GLU A 115 5.02 -27.27 2.60
N THR A 116 6.26 -27.72 2.40
CA THR A 116 7.36 -26.89 1.86
C THR A 116 7.08 -26.47 0.43
N TRP A 117 6.54 -27.37 -0.41
CA TRP A 117 6.14 -27.03 -1.77
C TRP A 117 5.05 -25.96 -1.80
N PHE A 118 3.98 -26.12 -1.00
CA PHE A 118 2.89 -25.14 -0.92
C PHE A 118 3.39 -23.79 -0.41
N ARG A 119 4.31 -23.79 0.57
CA ARG A 119 4.97 -22.58 1.08
C ARG A 119 5.75 -21.86 -0.02
N HIS A 120 6.62 -22.57 -0.75
CA HIS A 120 7.36 -21.99 -1.87
C HIS A 120 6.44 -21.50 -2.99
N ARG A 121 5.37 -22.24 -3.30
CA ARG A 121 4.41 -21.88 -4.35
C ARG A 121 3.62 -20.62 -4.01
N ARG A 122 3.18 -20.46 -2.75
CA ARG A 122 2.58 -19.20 -2.26
C ARG A 122 3.57 -18.05 -2.33
N ASN A 123 4.81 -18.26 -1.87
CA ASN A 123 5.85 -17.24 -1.90
C ASN A 123 6.15 -16.77 -3.35
N GLN A 124 6.02 -17.64 -4.35
CA GLN A 124 6.14 -17.25 -5.77
C GLN A 124 5.04 -16.29 -6.26
N ASP A 125 3.78 -16.49 -5.83
CA ASP A 125 2.66 -15.64 -6.24
C ASP A 125 2.74 -14.22 -5.68
N ARG A 126 3.55 -14.03 -4.63
CA ARG A 126 3.68 -12.73 -3.99
C ARG A 126 4.21 -11.67 -4.97
N PRO A 127 3.72 -10.43 -4.89
CA PRO A 127 4.23 -9.36 -5.75
C PRO A 127 5.69 -9.04 -5.42
N ARG A 128 6.44 -8.66 -6.45
CA ARG A 128 7.83 -8.20 -6.35
C ARG A 128 7.87 -6.80 -5.71
N ASN A 129 8.93 -6.47 -4.96
CA ASN A 129 9.10 -5.15 -4.34
C ASN A 129 9.15 -4.05 -5.40
N THR A 130 9.77 -4.32 -6.55
CA THR A 130 9.77 -3.43 -7.72
C THR A 130 8.34 -3.12 -8.18
N LYS A 131 7.45 -4.12 -8.24
CA LYS A 131 6.05 -3.89 -8.63
C LYS A 131 5.34 -3.02 -7.60
N LYS A 132 5.45 -3.33 -6.32
CA LYS A 132 4.87 -2.53 -5.22
C LYS A 132 5.38 -1.08 -5.23
N PHE A 133 6.67 -0.89 -5.49
CA PHE A 133 7.28 0.44 -5.66
C PHE A 133 6.69 1.19 -6.85
N CYS A 134 6.58 0.55 -8.03
CA CYS A 134 6.04 1.20 -9.21
C CYS A 134 4.58 1.65 -9.01
N GLU A 135 3.75 0.81 -8.37
CA GLU A 135 2.37 1.17 -8.03
C GLU A 135 2.30 2.35 -7.04
N ALA A 136 3.14 2.33 -6.00
CA ALA A 136 3.21 3.41 -5.02
C ALA A 136 3.69 4.71 -5.68
N CYS A 137 4.68 4.65 -6.57
CA CYS A 137 5.20 5.79 -7.31
C CYS A 137 4.14 6.43 -8.22
N TRP A 138 3.32 5.63 -8.90
CA TRP A 138 2.20 6.12 -9.71
C TRP A 138 1.19 6.90 -8.85
N ARG A 139 0.76 6.30 -7.73
CA ARG A 139 -0.18 6.94 -6.79
C ARG A 139 0.43 8.20 -6.16
N PHE A 140 1.70 8.18 -5.78
CA PHE A 140 2.43 9.34 -5.26
C PHE A 140 2.37 10.53 -6.22
N VAL A 141 2.73 10.32 -7.50
CA VAL A 141 2.75 11.41 -8.49
C VAL A 141 1.36 12.00 -8.69
N PHE A 142 0.34 11.16 -8.78
CA PHE A 142 -1.04 11.63 -8.89
C PHE A 142 -1.45 12.46 -7.67
N TYR A 143 -1.35 11.89 -6.46
CA TYR A 143 -1.79 12.58 -5.23
C TYR A 143 -1.02 13.87 -4.97
N LEU A 144 0.27 13.93 -5.32
CA LEU A 144 1.05 15.16 -5.21
C LEU A 144 0.52 16.26 -6.15
N ILE A 145 0.26 15.90 -7.42
CA ILE A 145 -0.27 16.85 -8.40
C ILE A 145 -1.68 17.30 -8.01
N ALA A 146 -2.54 16.35 -7.59
CA ALA A 146 -3.88 16.61 -7.11
C ALA A 146 -3.90 17.57 -5.92
N PHE A 147 -3.10 17.29 -4.89
CA PHE A 147 -2.98 18.15 -3.71
C PHE A 147 -2.53 19.57 -4.08
N LEU A 148 -1.49 19.71 -4.91
CA LEU A 148 -1.00 21.02 -5.34
C LEU A 148 -2.02 21.77 -6.19
N ALA A 149 -2.69 21.09 -7.12
CA ALA A 149 -3.74 21.68 -7.96
C ALA A 149 -4.96 22.13 -7.11
N GLY A 150 -5.39 21.28 -6.18
CA GLY A 150 -6.46 21.57 -5.23
C GLY A 150 -6.11 22.80 -4.38
N LEU A 151 -4.91 22.83 -3.79
CA LEU A 151 -4.46 23.94 -2.95
C LEU A 151 -4.41 25.26 -3.72
N VAL A 152 -3.79 25.27 -4.91
CA VAL A 152 -3.70 26.47 -5.76
C VAL A 152 -5.09 26.94 -6.21
N SER A 153 -6.02 26.02 -6.52
CA SER A 153 -7.36 26.39 -6.96
C SER A 153 -8.24 26.97 -5.84
N LEU A 154 -7.99 26.56 -4.59
CA LEU A 154 -8.85 26.87 -3.44
C LEU A 154 -8.33 27.99 -2.53
N ILE A 155 -7.01 28.25 -2.48
CA ILE A 155 -6.43 29.16 -1.49
C ILE A 155 -6.99 30.59 -1.56
N ASP A 156 -7.33 31.06 -2.77
CA ASP A 156 -7.91 32.39 -3.00
C ASP A 156 -9.45 32.41 -2.89
N LYS A 157 -10.09 31.29 -2.57
CA LYS A 157 -11.55 31.19 -2.46
C LYS A 157 -12.01 31.46 -1.04
N SER A 158 -13.06 32.26 -0.89
CA SER A 158 -13.60 32.63 0.43
C SER A 158 -14.00 31.41 1.27
N TRP A 159 -14.57 30.39 0.64
CA TRP A 159 -15.02 29.17 1.32
C TRP A 159 -13.90 28.24 1.79
N PHE A 160 -12.65 28.46 1.36
CA PHE A 160 -11.49 27.78 1.93
C PHE A 160 -11.21 28.25 3.37
N TRP A 161 -11.47 29.53 3.64
CA TRP A 161 -11.22 30.17 4.94
C TRP A 161 -12.48 30.20 5.82
N ASP A 162 -13.63 30.55 5.25
CA ASP A 162 -14.92 30.59 5.96
C ASP A 162 -15.87 29.48 5.49
N LYS A 163 -16.18 28.56 6.41
CA LYS A 163 -17.11 27.45 6.16
C LYS A 163 -18.54 27.91 5.83
N LYS A 164 -18.95 29.12 6.22
CA LYS A 164 -20.28 29.67 5.88
C LYS A 164 -20.40 29.97 4.39
N GLU A 165 -19.32 30.41 3.76
CA GLU A 165 -19.27 30.70 2.33
C GLU A 165 -19.41 29.44 1.47
N CYS A 166 -19.26 28.24 2.05
CA CYS A 166 -19.56 26.99 1.34
C CYS A 166 -21.03 26.90 0.90
N TRP A 167 -21.95 27.50 1.65
CA TRP A 167 -23.39 27.42 1.39
C TRP A 167 -23.99 28.72 0.86
N ASN A 168 -23.19 29.78 0.82
CA ASN A 168 -23.63 31.06 0.29
C ASN A 168 -24.07 30.90 -1.18
N GLY A 169 -25.32 31.28 -1.48
CA GLY A 169 -25.93 31.14 -2.79
C GLY A 169 -26.33 29.70 -3.18
N TYR A 170 -26.25 28.72 -2.28
CA TYR A 170 -26.77 27.37 -2.54
C TYR A 170 -28.30 27.39 -2.73
N PRO A 171 -28.88 26.64 -3.70
CA PRO A 171 -28.26 25.70 -4.64
C PRO A 171 -27.73 26.32 -5.95
N LYS A 172 -27.79 27.64 -6.12
CA LYS A 172 -27.40 28.36 -7.35
C LYS A 172 -25.94 28.82 -7.30
N GLN A 173 -25.02 27.88 -7.08
CA GLN A 173 -23.59 28.17 -7.06
C GLN A 173 -22.96 27.92 -8.44
N PRO A 174 -22.30 28.92 -9.07
CA PRO A 174 -21.63 28.74 -10.35
C PRO A 174 -20.38 27.87 -10.20
N LEU A 175 -20.12 27.04 -11.21
CA LEU A 175 -18.98 26.13 -11.27
C LEU A 175 -17.79 26.83 -11.94
N ALA A 176 -16.71 27.02 -11.19
CA ALA A 176 -15.43 27.44 -11.75
C ALA A 176 -14.78 26.31 -12.55
N GLU A 177 -14.12 26.66 -13.66
CA GLU A 177 -13.48 25.69 -14.56
C GLU A 177 -12.38 24.87 -13.88
N ALA A 178 -11.61 25.48 -12.97
CA ALA A 178 -10.59 24.75 -12.21
C ALA A 178 -11.21 23.65 -11.33
N HIS A 179 -12.34 23.93 -10.65
CA HIS A 179 -13.02 22.92 -9.82
C HIS A 179 -13.70 21.84 -10.66
N TYR A 180 -14.17 22.19 -11.86
CA TYR A 180 -14.65 21.21 -12.83
C TYR A 180 -13.57 20.18 -13.13
N TRP A 181 -12.40 20.61 -13.61
CA TRP A 181 -11.31 19.69 -13.95
C TRP A 181 -10.75 18.97 -12.73
N TYR A 182 -10.69 19.62 -11.57
CA TYR A 182 -10.28 18.96 -10.34
C TYR A 182 -11.21 17.77 -10.01
N TYR A 183 -12.52 17.98 -10.05
CA TYR A 183 -13.51 16.91 -9.87
C TYR A 183 -13.41 15.79 -10.91
N MET A 184 -13.30 16.14 -12.19
CA MET A 184 -13.27 15.15 -13.27
C MET A 184 -12.02 14.26 -13.18
N MET A 185 -10.86 14.86 -12.89
CA MET A 185 -9.59 14.15 -12.78
C MET A 185 -9.56 13.25 -11.54
N GLU A 186 -10.03 13.74 -10.38
CA GLU A 186 -10.17 12.95 -9.16
C GLU A 186 -11.08 11.73 -9.39
N MET A 187 -12.30 11.97 -9.87
CA MET A 187 -13.26 10.89 -10.09
C MET A 187 -12.74 9.85 -11.10
N ALA A 188 -12.11 10.30 -12.18
CA ALA A 188 -11.51 9.42 -13.18
C ALA A 188 -10.36 8.58 -12.60
N PHE A 189 -9.53 9.17 -11.73
CA PHE A 189 -8.47 8.43 -11.05
C PHE A 189 -9.03 7.38 -10.09
N TYR A 190 -10.04 7.72 -9.28
CA TYR A 190 -10.70 6.75 -8.40
C TYR A 190 -11.39 5.62 -9.17
N TRP A 191 -12.01 5.92 -10.33
CA TRP A 191 -12.50 4.89 -11.25
C TRP A 191 -11.36 3.98 -11.74
N SER A 192 -10.21 4.56 -12.11
CA SER A 192 -9.06 3.77 -12.57
C SER A 192 -8.54 2.83 -11.48
N LEU A 193 -8.50 3.28 -10.22
CA LEU A 193 -8.13 2.46 -9.07
C LEU A 193 -9.13 1.33 -8.84
N LEU A 194 -10.43 1.63 -8.88
CA LEU A 194 -11.48 0.63 -8.69
C LEU A 194 -11.45 -0.44 -9.79
N LEU A 195 -11.24 -0.06 -11.05
CA LEU A 195 -11.15 -0.99 -12.18
C LEU A 195 -9.90 -1.87 -12.12
N CYS A 196 -8.79 -1.35 -11.59
CA CYS A 196 -7.54 -2.10 -11.42
C CYS A 196 -7.45 -2.89 -10.11
N VAL A 197 -8.43 -2.78 -9.20
CA VAL A 197 -8.36 -3.32 -7.83
C VAL A 197 -8.16 -4.84 -7.77
N SER A 198 -8.61 -5.58 -8.79
CA SER A 198 -8.46 -7.04 -8.88
C SER A 198 -7.05 -7.49 -9.29
N VAL A 199 -6.31 -6.61 -9.98
CA VAL A 199 -4.95 -6.84 -10.51
C VAL A 199 -3.90 -6.22 -9.60
N ASP A 200 -4.24 -5.14 -8.89
CA ASP A 200 -3.37 -4.49 -7.92
C ASP A 200 -3.06 -5.41 -6.73
N VAL A 201 -1.94 -5.12 -6.07
CA VAL A 201 -1.52 -5.87 -4.88
C VAL A 201 -2.56 -5.71 -3.77
N LYS A 202 -3.24 -6.82 -3.46
CA LYS A 202 -4.20 -6.88 -2.35
C LYS A 202 -3.46 -6.74 -1.02
N ARG A 203 -4.14 -6.13 -0.05
CA ARG A 203 -3.65 -5.89 1.32
C ARG A 203 -4.65 -6.43 2.33
N LYS A 204 -4.30 -6.50 3.62
CA LYS A 204 -5.22 -6.97 4.68
C LYS A 204 -6.51 -6.13 4.76
N ASP A 205 -6.41 -4.83 4.51
CA ASP A 205 -7.53 -3.88 4.53
C ASP A 205 -8.25 -3.75 3.17
N PHE A 206 -8.19 -4.80 2.34
CA PHE A 206 -8.77 -4.80 0.99
C PHE A 206 -10.28 -4.50 0.97
N LYS A 207 -11.04 -5.06 1.92
CA LYS A 207 -12.50 -4.87 1.97
C LYS A 207 -12.84 -3.42 2.34
N GLU A 208 -12.17 -2.88 3.35
CA GLU A 208 -12.28 -1.50 3.81
C GLU A 208 -11.89 -0.53 2.69
N GLN A 209 -10.84 -0.85 1.93
CA GLN A 209 -10.39 -0.06 0.80
C GLN A 209 -11.42 -0.06 -0.35
N ILE A 210 -12.10 -1.18 -0.63
CA ILE A 210 -13.19 -1.22 -1.62
C ILE A 210 -14.38 -0.36 -1.15
N ILE A 211 -14.80 -0.52 0.11
CA ILE A 211 -15.91 0.28 0.68
C ILE A 211 -15.57 1.77 0.58
N HIS A 212 -14.34 2.15 0.89
CA HIS A 212 -13.85 3.51 0.72
C HIS A 212 -13.93 4.01 -0.72
N HIS A 213 -13.46 3.24 -1.70
CA HIS A 213 -13.49 3.66 -3.11
C HIS A 213 -14.91 3.86 -3.60
N ILE A 214 -15.81 2.94 -3.25
CA ILE A 214 -17.23 3.04 -3.59
C ILE A 214 -17.83 4.29 -2.93
N ALA A 215 -17.64 4.48 -1.62
CA ALA A 215 -18.15 5.64 -0.90
C ALA A 215 -17.60 6.96 -1.47
N THR A 216 -16.32 7.01 -1.83
CA THR A 216 -15.65 8.19 -2.38
C THR A 216 -16.18 8.52 -3.78
N ILE A 217 -16.33 7.54 -4.67
CA ILE A 217 -16.92 7.73 -6.01
C ILE A 217 -18.36 8.25 -5.89
N PHE A 218 -19.15 7.68 -4.98
CA PHE A 218 -20.50 8.18 -4.73
C PHE A 218 -20.50 9.59 -4.12
N LEU A 219 -19.59 9.93 -3.21
CA LEU A 219 -19.48 11.28 -2.64
C LEU A 219 -19.10 12.31 -3.70
N ILE A 220 -18.11 12.01 -4.56
CA ILE A 220 -17.68 12.92 -5.63
C ILE A 220 -18.83 13.10 -6.64
N GLY A 221 -19.40 11.99 -7.13
CA GLY A 221 -20.49 12.04 -8.11
C GLY A 221 -21.74 12.73 -7.55
N PHE A 222 -22.17 12.37 -6.35
CA PHE A 222 -23.35 12.95 -5.72
C PHE A 222 -23.15 14.43 -5.39
N SER A 223 -22.00 14.81 -4.81
CA SER A 223 -21.73 16.21 -4.50
C SER A 223 -21.65 17.08 -5.75
N TYR A 224 -21.17 16.54 -6.87
CA TYR A 224 -21.19 17.25 -8.14
C TYR A 224 -22.62 17.48 -8.64
N CYS A 225 -23.43 16.42 -8.72
CA CYS A 225 -24.82 16.48 -9.19
C CYS A 225 -25.74 17.32 -8.30
N ALA A 226 -25.51 17.32 -6.98
CA ALA A 226 -26.27 18.13 -6.01
C ALA A 226 -25.72 19.57 -5.85
N ASN A 227 -24.72 19.97 -6.64
CA ASN A 227 -24.04 21.27 -6.54
C ASN A 227 -23.43 21.57 -5.15
N TYR A 228 -22.90 20.55 -4.46
CA TYR A 228 -22.08 20.66 -3.25
C TYR A 228 -20.58 20.84 -3.56
N VAL A 229 -20.24 21.38 -4.74
CA VAL A 229 -18.87 21.44 -5.25
C VAL A 229 -17.92 22.18 -4.30
N ARG A 230 -18.36 23.25 -3.65
CA ARG A 230 -17.54 23.99 -2.67
C ARG A 230 -17.11 23.12 -1.49
N ILE A 231 -18.02 22.32 -0.95
CA ILE A 231 -17.68 21.39 0.14
C ILE A 231 -16.86 20.22 -0.38
N GLY A 232 -17.25 19.61 -1.50
CA GLY A 232 -16.56 18.41 -1.96
C GLY A 232 -15.14 18.70 -2.46
N THR A 233 -14.85 19.90 -3.00
CA THR A 233 -13.45 20.32 -3.25
C THR A 233 -12.62 20.41 -1.96
N LEU A 234 -13.20 20.85 -0.83
CA LEU A 234 -12.51 20.81 0.46
C LEU A 234 -12.30 19.39 0.96
N VAL A 235 -13.29 18.50 0.77
CA VAL A 235 -13.15 17.07 1.08
C VAL A 235 -11.98 16.49 0.30
N LEU A 236 -11.95 16.64 -1.03
CA LEU A 236 -10.86 16.17 -1.88
C LEU A 236 -9.49 16.67 -1.41
N LEU A 237 -9.35 17.98 -1.19
CA LEU A 237 -8.07 18.56 -0.75
C LEU A 237 -7.60 18.05 0.61
N ILE A 238 -8.50 17.96 1.59
CA ILE A 238 -8.21 17.37 2.91
C ILE A 238 -7.72 15.93 2.74
N HIS A 239 -8.24 15.23 1.73
CA HIS A 239 -7.91 13.84 1.49
C HIS A 239 -6.51 13.67 0.90
N ASP A 240 -6.22 14.40 -0.16
CA ASP A 240 -4.95 14.32 -0.89
C ASP A 240 -3.76 14.76 -0.02
N ALA A 241 -3.97 15.62 0.98
CA ALA A 241 -2.94 16.18 1.85
C ALA A 241 -2.04 15.14 2.55
N SER A 242 -2.60 13.98 2.92
CA SER A 242 -1.83 12.89 3.56
C SER A 242 -1.36 11.83 2.57
N ASP A 243 -2.02 11.68 1.43
CA ASP A 243 -1.95 10.46 0.65
C ASP A 243 -0.64 10.38 -0.14
N PHE A 244 -0.14 11.50 -0.66
CA PHE A 244 1.20 11.53 -1.27
C PHE A 244 2.32 11.22 -0.26
N LEU A 245 2.16 11.62 1.01
CA LEU A 245 3.14 11.28 2.07
C LEU A 245 3.14 9.78 2.36
N MET A 246 1.95 9.16 2.42
CA MET A 246 1.81 7.72 2.61
C MET A 246 2.49 6.93 1.47
N GLU A 247 2.23 7.30 0.22
CA GLU A 247 2.82 6.62 -0.93
C GLU A 247 4.35 6.86 -1.01
N SER A 248 4.82 8.05 -0.63
CA SER A 248 6.25 8.33 -0.46
C SER A 248 6.90 7.41 0.58
N ALA A 249 6.30 7.26 1.75
CA ALA A 249 6.82 6.38 2.81
C ALA A 249 6.94 4.93 2.31
N LYS A 250 5.93 4.43 1.58
CA LYS A 250 5.96 3.09 0.96
C LYS A 250 7.12 2.97 -0.04
N MET A 251 7.33 3.96 -0.91
CA MET A 251 8.43 3.95 -1.87
C MET A 251 9.79 3.82 -1.18
N PHE A 252 10.05 4.61 -0.13
CA PHE A 252 11.31 4.54 0.62
C PHE A 252 11.45 3.27 1.45
N ASN A 253 10.34 2.70 1.94
CA ASN A 253 10.34 1.38 2.57
C ASN A 253 10.85 0.30 1.60
N TYR A 254 10.32 0.28 0.37
CA TYR A 254 10.73 -0.69 -0.65
C TYR A 254 12.17 -0.47 -1.14
N ALA A 255 12.68 0.76 -1.08
CA ALA A 255 14.08 1.08 -1.37
C ALA A 255 15.04 0.74 -0.21
N GLY A 256 14.53 0.35 0.97
CA GLY A 256 15.33 0.05 2.15
C GLY A 256 15.82 1.29 2.92
N TRP A 257 15.31 2.48 2.60
CA TRP A 257 15.70 3.74 3.23
C TRP A 257 14.91 3.96 4.54
N ARG A 258 15.19 3.13 5.54
CA ARG A 258 14.42 3.05 6.80
C ARG A 258 14.26 4.40 7.51
N LYS A 259 15.34 5.16 7.71
CA LYS A 259 15.28 6.48 8.39
C LYS A 259 14.33 7.46 7.70
N THR A 260 14.40 7.54 6.37
CA THR A 260 13.54 8.42 5.57
C THR A 260 12.09 7.94 5.58
N CYS A 261 11.88 6.63 5.46
CA CYS A 261 10.57 6.00 5.59
C CYS A 261 9.92 6.32 6.95
N ASP A 262 10.64 6.10 8.05
CA ASP A 262 10.15 6.33 9.41
C ASP A 262 9.80 7.80 9.63
N SER A 263 10.66 8.72 9.16
CA SER A 263 10.39 10.16 9.22
C SER A 263 9.16 10.55 8.41
N LEU A 264 9.03 10.06 7.17
CA LEU A 264 7.85 10.30 6.34
C LEU A 264 6.59 9.69 6.94
N PHE A 265 6.69 8.53 7.58
CA PHE A 265 5.57 7.89 8.25
C PHE A 265 5.06 8.73 9.42
N VAL A 266 5.95 9.31 10.24
CA VAL A 266 5.56 10.21 11.34
C VAL A 266 4.88 11.47 10.80
N VAL A 267 5.42 12.07 9.74
CA VAL A 267 4.81 13.26 9.10
C VAL A 267 3.45 12.90 8.50
N PHE A 268 3.35 11.78 7.78
CA PHE A 268 2.10 11.23 7.26
C PHE A 268 1.07 11.06 8.38
N ALA A 269 1.44 10.41 9.48
CA ALA A 269 0.53 10.14 10.59
C ALA A 269 0.02 11.44 11.22
N ALA A 270 0.90 12.43 11.44
CA ALA A 270 0.51 13.73 11.96
C ALA A 270 -0.48 14.44 11.03
N VAL A 271 -0.16 14.51 9.73
CA VAL A 271 -1.04 15.12 8.72
C VAL A 271 -2.37 14.39 8.65
N PHE A 272 -2.36 13.06 8.57
CA PHE A 272 -3.57 12.23 8.52
C PHE A 272 -4.49 12.46 9.73
N LEU A 273 -3.94 12.44 10.95
CA LEU A 273 -4.73 12.64 12.16
C LEU A 273 -5.35 14.05 12.20
N VAL A 274 -4.58 15.08 11.84
CA VAL A 274 -5.09 16.46 11.81
C VAL A 274 -6.14 16.62 10.72
N THR A 275 -5.86 16.22 9.48
CA THR A 275 -6.78 16.45 8.36
C THR A 275 -8.04 15.60 8.49
N ARG A 276 -7.92 14.32 8.87
CA ARG A 276 -9.05 13.37 8.86
C ARG A 276 -9.82 13.25 10.16
N LEU A 277 -9.20 13.50 11.32
CA LEU A 277 -9.89 13.40 12.62
C LEU A 277 -10.18 14.76 13.27
N VAL A 278 -9.58 15.85 12.78
CA VAL A 278 -9.85 17.20 13.31
C VAL A 278 -10.52 18.06 12.26
N VAL A 279 -9.88 18.30 11.12
CA VAL A 279 -10.40 19.21 10.10
C VAL A 279 -11.69 18.67 9.46
N LEU A 280 -11.70 17.41 9.03
CA LEU A 280 -12.88 16.79 8.41
C LEU A 280 -14.14 16.84 9.32
N PRO A 281 -14.13 16.34 10.58
CA PRO A 281 -15.32 16.39 11.41
C PRO A 281 -15.69 17.80 11.87
N CYS A 282 -14.72 18.62 12.32
CA CYS A 282 -15.00 19.93 12.90
C CYS A 282 -15.33 21.01 11.87
N LYS A 283 -14.74 20.94 10.65
CA LYS A 283 -15.07 21.88 9.57
C LYS A 283 -16.11 21.31 8.62
N VAL A 284 -15.86 20.17 7.98
CA VAL A 284 -16.74 19.70 6.90
C VAL A 284 -18.04 19.12 7.46
N ILE A 285 -17.95 18.05 8.26
CA ILE A 285 -19.13 17.30 8.74
C ILE A 285 -20.02 18.20 9.60
N HIS A 286 -19.43 18.99 10.49
CA HIS A 286 -20.20 19.97 11.28
C HIS A 286 -20.97 20.93 10.39
N THR A 287 -20.38 21.42 9.30
CA THR A 287 -21.01 22.41 8.43
C THR A 287 -22.10 21.77 7.57
N THR A 288 -21.90 20.54 7.10
CA THR A 288 -22.89 19.80 6.29
C THR A 288 -24.04 19.22 7.10
N LEU A 289 -23.88 19.02 8.42
CA LEU A 289 -24.94 18.55 9.31
C LEU A 289 -25.72 19.67 9.97
N PHE A 290 -25.04 20.72 10.45
CA PHE A 290 -25.68 21.74 11.29
C PHE A 290 -25.96 23.03 10.52
N LEU A 291 -24.96 23.58 9.82
CA LEU A 291 -25.11 24.90 9.19
C LEU A 291 -26.07 24.86 8.01
N THR A 292 -26.15 23.74 7.29
CA THR A 292 -27.11 23.58 6.18
C THR A 292 -28.56 23.68 6.65
N LEU A 293 -28.86 23.33 7.90
CA LEU A 293 -30.22 23.41 8.45
C LEU A 293 -30.72 24.86 8.56
N ASP A 294 -29.79 25.82 8.70
CA ASP A 294 -30.09 27.24 8.67
C ASP A 294 -30.28 27.78 7.24
N VAL A 295 -29.85 27.02 6.22
CA VAL A 295 -29.87 27.43 4.80
C VAL A 295 -31.06 26.84 4.06
N TYR A 296 -31.36 25.55 4.28
CA TYR A 296 -32.43 24.84 3.60
C TYR A 296 -33.01 23.70 4.44
N GLN A 297 -34.25 23.33 4.13
CA GLN A 297 -34.92 22.20 4.77
C GLN A 297 -34.30 20.86 4.32
N PRO A 298 -34.04 19.91 5.25
CA PRO A 298 -33.54 18.58 4.92
C PRO A 298 -34.37 17.89 3.83
N PHE A 299 -33.68 17.32 2.86
CA PHE A 299 -34.24 16.51 1.78
C PHE A 299 -33.39 15.24 1.60
N PHE A 300 -33.77 14.35 0.70
CA PHE A 300 -33.05 13.08 0.52
C PHE A 300 -31.54 13.25 0.35
N GLY A 301 -31.12 14.20 -0.50
CA GLY A 301 -29.70 14.45 -0.76
C GLY A 301 -28.90 14.95 0.44
N TYR A 302 -29.54 15.68 1.36
CA TYR A 302 -28.92 16.04 2.65
C TYR A 302 -28.57 14.79 3.47
N TYR A 303 -29.52 13.86 3.63
CA TYR A 303 -29.29 12.64 4.40
C TYR A 303 -28.27 11.73 3.71
N PHE A 304 -28.43 11.51 2.40
CA PHE A 304 -27.57 10.62 1.64
C PHE A 304 -26.10 11.07 1.66
N PHE A 305 -25.84 12.36 1.41
CA PHE A 305 -24.48 12.91 1.42
C PHE A 305 -23.84 12.82 2.81
N ASN A 306 -24.56 13.20 3.86
CA ASN A 306 -24.04 13.14 5.23
C ASN A 306 -23.81 11.71 5.71
N THR A 307 -24.67 10.74 5.34
CA THR A 307 -24.44 9.33 5.65
C THR A 307 -23.15 8.82 5.01
N LEU A 308 -22.90 9.15 3.74
CA LEU A 308 -21.65 8.76 3.08
C LEU A 308 -20.42 9.41 3.73
N LEU A 309 -20.50 10.69 4.13
CA LEU A 309 -19.43 11.35 4.88
C LEU A 309 -19.16 10.69 6.23
N LEU A 310 -20.20 10.23 6.93
CA LEU A 310 -20.06 9.51 8.21
C LEU A 310 -19.45 8.11 8.02
N VAL A 311 -19.82 7.39 6.96
CA VAL A 311 -19.17 6.13 6.58
C VAL A 311 -17.68 6.36 6.33
N LEU A 312 -17.35 7.41 5.59
CA LEU A 312 -15.97 7.78 5.32
C LEU A 312 -15.21 8.15 6.60
N GLN A 313 -15.84 8.90 7.52
CA GLN A 313 -15.27 9.21 8.83
C GLN A 313 -15.01 7.96 9.68
N ALA A 314 -15.90 6.97 9.66
CA ALA A 314 -15.73 5.72 10.38
C ALA A 314 -14.52 4.92 9.86
N LEU A 315 -14.33 4.88 8.54
CA LEU A 315 -13.14 4.28 7.93
C LEU A 315 -11.85 5.01 8.33
N HIS A 316 -11.87 6.35 8.41
CA HIS A 316 -10.73 7.11 8.91
C HIS A 316 -10.41 6.82 10.37
N ILE A 317 -11.42 6.62 11.23
CA ILE A 317 -11.21 6.22 12.62
C ILE A 317 -10.56 4.83 12.70
N PHE A 318 -11.03 3.88 11.88
CA PHE A 318 -10.42 2.55 11.76
C PHE A 318 -8.94 2.64 11.36
N TRP A 319 -8.62 3.38 10.31
CA TRP A 319 -7.23 3.55 9.87
C TRP A 319 -6.37 4.34 10.84
N ALA A 320 -6.93 5.34 11.52
CA ALA A 320 -6.24 6.07 12.57
C ALA A 320 -5.86 5.16 13.74
N TRP A 321 -6.77 4.24 14.13
CA TRP A 321 -6.46 3.23 15.15
C TRP A 321 -5.26 2.37 14.75
N LEU A 322 -5.18 1.92 13.49
CA LEU A 322 -4.03 1.18 12.97
C LEU A 322 -2.73 2.02 12.99
N ILE A 323 -2.81 3.29 12.58
CA ILE A 323 -1.66 4.20 12.58
C ILE A 323 -1.14 4.41 14.00
N ILE A 324 -2.04 4.68 14.95
CA ILE A 324 -1.70 4.88 16.36
C ILE A 324 -1.08 3.62 16.96
N ARG A 325 -1.64 2.43 16.65
CA ARG A 325 -1.08 1.15 17.07
C ARG A 325 0.35 0.95 16.56
N MET A 326 0.62 1.30 15.30
CA MET A 326 1.97 1.24 14.74
C MET A 326 2.93 2.24 15.40
N ILE A 327 2.48 3.46 15.71
CA ILE A 327 3.28 4.45 16.45
C ILE A 327 3.61 3.95 17.86
N PHE A 328 2.65 3.36 18.57
CA PHE A 328 2.91 2.78 19.90
C PHE A 328 3.96 1.67 19.81
N LYS A 329 3.84 0.74 18.85
CA LYS A 329 4.87 -0.29 18.62
C LYS A 329 6.24 0.34 18.34
N PHE A 330 6.30 1.36 17.49
CA PHE A 330 7.53 2.10 17.19
C PHE A 330 8.16 2.71 18.45
N ALA A 331 7.36 3.38 19.28
CA ALA A 331 7.83 4.06 20.49
C ALA A 331 8.34 3.07 21.57
N PHE A 332 7.71 1.90 21.70
CA PHE A 332 8.08 0.91 22.73
C PHE A 332 9.16 -0.09 22.29
N LYS A 333 9.22 -0.45 21.00
CA LYS A 333 10.19 -1.43 20.48
C LYS A 333 11.40 -0.80 19.74
N GLY A 334 11.41 0.52 19.54
CA GLY A 334 12.53 1.25 18.92
C GLY A 334 12.78 0.94 17.44
N LYS A 335 11.88 0.18 16.80
CA LYS A 335 11.87 -0.13 15.37
C LYS A 335 10.43 -0.01 14.87
N VAL A 336 10.24 0.55 13.67
CA VAL A 336 8.98 0.39 12.95
C VAL A 336 8.95 -1.08 12.53
N GLU A 337 8.36 -1.93 13.37
CA GLU A 337 7.84 -3.21 12.87
C GLU A 337 6.85 -2.86 11.76
N ARG A 338 6.98 -3.57 10.65
CA ARG A 338 6.44 -3.26 9.32
C ARG A 338 4.94 -2.90 9.37
N ASP A 339 4.51 -2.07 8.40
CA ASP A 339 3.12 -1.64 8.17
C ASP A 339 2.11 -2.78 8.43
N GLU A 340 1.34 -2.75 9.53
CA GLU A 340 0.43 -3.85 9.91
C GLU A 340 -0.64 -4.17 8.85
N ARG A 341 -0.83 -3.28 7.88
CA ARG A 341 -1.73 -3.48 6.72
C ARG A 341 -1.09 -4.37 5.65
N SER A 342 0.21 -4.67 5.74
CA SER A 342 0.86 -5.65 4.86
C SER A 342 0.32 -7.05 5.14
N ASP A 343 0.14 -7.85 4.09
CA ASP A 343 -0.52 -9.17 4.12
C ASP A 343 -0.01 -10.10 5.22
N GLU A 344 -0.87 -11.00 5.77
CA GLU A 344 -0.48 -12.00 6.79
C GLU A 344 0.69 -12.86 6.33
N GLU A 345 0.77 -13.05 5.02
CA GLU A 345 1.89 -13.68 4.33
C GLU A 345 3.23 -12.97 4.57
N SER A 346 3.26 -11.65 4.72
CA SER A 346 4.48 -10.90 5.07
C SER A 346 4.98 -11.14 6.50
N GLU A 347 4.10 -11.53 7.43
CA GLU A 347 4.47 -11.92 8.80
C GLU A 347 5.13 -13.30 8.83
N VAL A 348 4.62 -14.23 8.00
CA VAL A 348 5.26 -15.54 7.78
C VAL A 348 6.63 -15.35 7.12
N GLU A 349 6.79 -14.34 6.26
CA GLU A 349 8.09 -13.98 5.66
C GLU A 349 9.12 -13.56 6.73
N GLU A 350 8.72 -12.83 7.79
CA GLU A 350 9.63 -12.43 8.88
C GLU A 350 9.94 -13.56 9.87
N ALA A 351 8.94 -14.37 10.21
CA ALA A 351 9.17 -15.56 11.03
C ALA A 351 10.10 -16.55 10.30
N GLU A 352 9.93 -16.70 8.98
CA GLU A 352 10.83 -17.48 8.13
C GLU A 352 12.20 -16.78 7.96
N GLU A 353 12.29 -15.44 7.96
CA GLU A 353 13.56 -14.70 8.00
C GLU A 353 14.32 -14.98 9.31
N GLU A 354 13.64 -15.01 10.46
CA GLU A 354 14.25 -15.35 11.74
C GLU A 354 14.67 -16.83 11.79
N GLU A 355 13.89 -17.75 11.22
CA GLU A 355 14.27 -19.18 11.10
C GLU A 355 15.48 -19.38 10.18
N VAL A 356 15.52 -18.75 9.01
CA VAL A 356 16.63 -18.90 8.06
C VAL A 356 17.89 -18.18 8.55
N GLU A 357 17.79 -17.01 9.17
CA GLU A 357 18.95 -16.36 9.81
C GLU A 357 19.46 -17.16 11.02
N ALA A 358 18.59 -17.91 11.72
CA ALA A 358 18.99 -18.81 12.79
C ALA A 358 19.71 -20.06 12.26
N GLU A 359 19.15 -20.72 11.24
CA GLU A 359 19.77 -21.88 10.58
C GLU A 359 21.13 -21.51 9.96
N GLN A 360 21.24 -20.33 9.34
CA GLN A 360 22.48 -19.87 8.71
C GLN A 360 23.56 -19.48 9.72
N LYS A 361 23.18 -18.97 10.91
CA LYS A 361 24.11 -18.76 12.03
C LYS A 361 24.57 -20.07 12.64
N GLU A 362 23.69 -21.07 12.76
CA GLU A 362 24.07 -22.41 13.23
C GLU A 362 25.06 -23.06 12.25
N ASP A 363 24.81 -22.98 10.93
CA ASP A 363 25.72 -23.49 9.91
C ASP A 363 27.07 -22.76 9.90
N ASP A 364 27.10 -21.42 10.02
CA ASP A 364 28.33 -20.62 10.09
C ASP A 364 29.14 -20.92 11.38
N GLU A 365 28.46 -21.13 12.52
CA GLU A 365 29.07 -21.56 13.78
C GLU A 365 29.60 -22.99 13.72
N GLU A 366 28.92 -23.89 13.00
CA GLU A 366 29.39 -25.25 12.78
C GLU A 366 30.62 -25.27 11.86
N GLU A 367 30.60 -24.53 10.74
CA GLU A 367 31.71 -24.45 9.80
C GLU A 367 32.97 -23.83 10.44
N THR A 368 32.82 -22.78 11.24
CA THR A 368 33.93 -22.20 12.01
C THR A 368 34.48 -23.14 13.08
N SER A 369 33.63 -23.90 13.76
CA SER A 369 34.03 -24.95 14.71
C SER A 369 34.78 -26.10 14.02
N TRP A 370 34.32 -26.53 12.86
CA TRP A 370 34.96 -27.57 12.04
C TRP A 370 36.34 -27.13 11.51
N GLU A 371 36.47 -25.90 11.02
CA GLU A 371 37.77 -25.36 10.56
C GLU A 371 38.76 -25.16 11.71
N GLN A 372 38.32 -24.74 12.90
CA GLN A 372 39.18 -24.69 14.09
C GLN A 372 39.70 -26.08 14.50
N ARG A 373 38.84 -27.11 14.50
CA ARG A 373 39.24 -28.50 14.79
C ARG A 373 40.25 -29.03 13.78
N LYS A 374 40.03 -28.75 12.50
CA LYS A 374 40.93 -29.15 11.40
C LYS A 374 42.29 -28.45 11.50
N GLY A 375 42.32 -27.15 11.81
CA GLY A 375 43.55 -26.41 12.08
C GLY A 375 44.34 -26.97 13.27
N ALA A 376 43.64 -27.30 14.37
CA ALA A 376 44.26 -27.93 15.54
C ALA A 376 44.80 -29.35 15.26
N LEU A 377 44.13 -30.11 14.39
CA LEU A 377 44.57 -31.43 13.98
C LEU A 377 45.82 -31.34 13.08
N ASN A 378 45.81 -30.44 12.09
CA ASN A 378 46.93 -30.22 11.18
C ASN A 378 48.18 -29.71 11.91
N SER A 379 48.03 -28.84 12.90
CA SER A 379 49.17 -28.37 13.71
C SER A 379 49.77 -29.50 14.57
N LYS A 380 48.93 -30.38 15.14
CA LYS A 380 49.37 -31.59 15.85
C LYS A 380 50.10 -32.55 14.92
N PHE A 381 49.60 -32.79 13.71
CA PHE A 381 50.29 -33.62 12.71
C PHE A 381 51.63 -33.02 12.29
N THR A 382 51.70 -31.71 12.09
CA THR A 382 52.94 -31.02 11.74
C THR A 382 53.96 -31.09 12.88
N ALA A 383 53.53 -30.91 14.12
CA ALA A 383 54.39 -31.05 15.30
C ALA A 383 54.92 -32.49 15.47
N LEU A 384 54.07 -33.50 15.22
CA LEU A 384 54.48 -34.92 15.24
C LEU A 384 55.45 -35.25 14.11
N ALA A 385 55.22 -34.75 12.90
CA ALA A 385 56.11 -34.92 11.76
C ALA A 385 57.49 -34.29 12.03
N ASN A 386 57.53 -33.06 12.53
CA ASN A 386 58.77 -32.36 12.89
C ASN A 386 59.53 -33.09 14.01
N ASN A 387 58.83 -33.60 15.03
CA ASN A 387 59.44 -34.41 16.08
C ASN A 387 60.00 -35.74 15.57
N CYS A 388 59.32 -36.38 14.62
CA CYS A 388 59.79 -37.61 13.99
C CYS A 388 61.07 -37.37 13.15
N VAL A 389 61.08 -36.28 12.38
CA VAL A 389 62.25 -35.86 11.59
C VAL A 389 63.43 -35.52 12.50
N LEU A 390 63.22 -34.76 13.58
CA LEU A 390 64.26 -34.43 14.56
C LEU A 390 64.83 -35.68 15.26
N LYS A 391 63.97 -36.65 15.60
CA LYS A 391 64.41 -37.93 16.17
C LYS A 391 65.23 -38.76 15.17
N ASN A 392 64.88 -38.75 13.89
CA ASN A 392 65.63 -39.46 12.86
C ASN A 392 66.99 -38.80 12.57
N LEU A 393 67.05 -37.46 12.53
CA LEU A 393 68.30 -36.72 12.34
C LEU A 393 69.26 -36.89 13.52
N THR A 394 68.75 -36.86 14.75
CA THR A 394 69.57 -37.11 15.95
C THR A 394 70.09 -38.54 16.00
N LYS A 395 69.27 -39.52 15.59
CA LYS A 395 69.69 -40.93 15.48
C LYS A 395 70.77 -41.13 14.39
N GLN A 396 70.62 -40.50 13.22
CA GLN A 396 71.66 -40.53 12.18
C GLN A 396 72.95 -39.89 12.67
N ARG A 397 72.89 -38.68 13.24
CA ARG A 397 74.08 -37.98 13.77
C ARG A 397 74.82 -38.81 14.82
N ASN A 398 74.11 -39.46 15.73
CA ASN A 398 74.75 -40.28 16.77
C ASN A 398 75.42 -41.54 16.19
N ASN A 399 74.84 -42.17 15.17
CA ASN A 399 75.48 -43.29 14.46
C ASN A 399 76.74 -42.86 13.68
N THR A 400 76.77 -41.63 13.15
CA THR A 400 77.96 -41.09 12.45
C THR A 400 79.08 -40.75 13.43
N ILE A 401 78.76 -40.32 14.65
CA ILE A 401 79.77 -39.98 15.68
C ILE A 401 80.38 -41.25 16.31
N SER A 402 79.64 -42.35 16.40
CA SER A 402 80.15 -43.61 16.96
C SER A 402 81.07 -44.41 16.03
N THR A 403 81.24 -43.99 14.77
CA THR A 403 82.06 -44.67 13.76
C THR A 403 83.41 -43.99 13.48
N ILE A 404 83.74 -42.91 14.19
CA ILE A 404 85.02 -42.21 14.05
C ILE A 404 86.05 -42.84 15.01
N PRO A 405 87.16 -43.42 14.53
CA PRO A 405 88.19 -43.99 15.40
C PRO A 405 88.93 -42.87 16.15
N LYS A 406 89.12 -43.03 17.47
CA LYS A 406 89.92 -42.11 18.28
C LYS A 406 91.39 -42.18 17.83
N ALA A 407 91.86 -41.13 17.16
CA ALA A 407 93.28 -40.91 16.91
C ALA A 407 93.99 -40.53 18.21
N ARG A 408 95.20 -41.07 18.36
CA ARG A 408 95.97 -41.24 19.59
C ARG A 408 96.78 -40.01 19.97
#